data_AF-A0A8H6XD28-F1
#
_entry.id   AF-A0A8H6XD28-F1
#
_cell.length_a   1.000
_cell.length_b   1.000
_cell.length_c   1.000
_cell.angle_alpha   90.00
_cell.angle_beta   90.00
_cell.angle_gamma   90.00
#
_symmetry.space_group_name_H-M   'P 1'
#
loop_
_entity.id
_entity.type
_entity.pdbx_description
1 polymer ?
#
loop_
_entity_poly.entity_id
_entity_poly.type
_entity_poly.pdbx_seq_one_letter_code
_entity_poly.pdbx_strand_id
1 'polypeptide(L)'
;MAVEPLLATRAQRAFILTITLQAIVVLTMVGITFRKVEVKVDFRQSNYKTLPCYLALFALAEVFELLMALDALRLRNIIQLMGILLFHMALIVFAAIQIHETKSALVGGHDCTNSPNLINCPGPGSLWNSVQPFLIVVPCVIAFAWFLMMFWIKELYSEFGWAIFHVVGANPKMKRMYQWYQIMLCLLKFDFFFFVGVTMQLLIIVLARNSAEFGVTITAIPVVLVLLALCRTAVQREIKWLMTVSLVMMLAASSYYAVNVNIRCALLIFDPVYKLVRIYEPSSRELYATTRASLTIFTIVAFLLLFASFAVGLRCFADFDRGLQASKVNGCRLNPPIFQTNIVVTGLTAISILTTRSAGVAYFGAGALACSLSVKFVLKRIIRQPRPVGKKKTYGMPSTHSASIAYYATFVPLACLYLPLHPSVPGGETARVVAPIIVLPLAVMIAISRVALGHHTWTQVVAGCAFGVAWACLCFTVWTRGLNEYGRTVEQYSDELFGWR
;
A
#
# COMPACT_ATOMS: atom_id res chain seq x y z
N MET A 1 19.11 -28.18 9.64
CA MET A 1 19.41 -27.79 8.25
C MET A 1 19.30 -26.28 8.14
N ALA A 2 20.24 -25.63 7.45
CA ALA A 2 20.15 -24.20 7.19
C ALA A 2 18.88 -23.92 6.36
N VAL A 3 18.15 -22.87 6.72
CA VAL A 3 17.02 -22.39 5.91
C VAL A 3 17.59 -21.97 4.56
N GLU A 4 17.23 -22.68 3.48
CA GLU A 4 17.65 -22.30 2.14
C GLU A 4 17.24 -20.85 1.84
N PRO A 5 18.11 -20.06 1.21
CA PRO A 5 17.85 -18.66 0.94
C PRO A 5 16.64 -18.48 0.01
N LEU A 6 16.03 -17.29 0.08
CA LEU A 6 14.96 -16.90 -0.83
C LEU A 6 15.43 -17.02 -2.30
N LEU A 7 14.60 -17.61 -3.16
CA LEU A 7 14.90 -17.92 -4.57
C LEU A 7 16.03 -18.95 -4.75
N ALA A 8 16.23 -19.85 -3.78
CA ALA A 8 17.19 -20.95 -3.93
C ALA A 8 16.71 -21.99 -4.96
N THR A 9 15.44 -22.38 -4.89
CA THR A 9 14.91 -23.48 -5.69
C THR A 9 14.36 -23.00 -7.04
N ARG A 10 14.32 -23.92 -8.02
CA ARG A 10 13.77 -23.65 -9.36
C ARG A 10 12.29 -23.26 -9.27
N ALA A 11 11.52 -23.94 -8.42
CA ALA A 11 10.11 -23.65 -8.20
C ALA A 11 9.88 -22.22 -7.67
N GLN A 12 10.68 -21.79 -6.69
CA GLN A 12 10.61 -20.42 -6.16
C GLN A 12 10.89 -19.36 -7.25
N ARG A 13 11.92 -19.57 -8.07
CA ARG A 13 12.27 -18.66 -9.18
C ARG A 13 11.20 -18.64 -10.26
N ALA A 14 10.72 -19.81 -10.66
CA ALA A 14 9.70 -19.93 -11.70
C ALA A 14 8.38 -19.29 -11.25
N PHE A 15 7.96 -19.48 -9.99
CA PHE A 15 6.76 -18.86 -9.44
C PHE A 15 6.83 -17.32 -9.49
N ILE A 16 7.93 -16.72 -9.03
CA ILE A 16 8.11 -15.26 -9.10
C ILE A 16 8.22 -14.78 -10.55
N LEU A 17 8.89 -15.53 -11.42
CA LEU A 17 9.00 -15.19 -12.83
C LEU A 17 7.64 -15.20 -13.52
N THR A 18 6.79 -16.20 -13.26
CA THR A 18 5.42 -16.27 -13.81
C THR A 18 4.62 -15.03 -13.44
N ILE A 19 4.58 -14.66 -12.16
CA ILE A 19 3.86 -13.46 -11.69
C ILE A 19 4.45 -12.19 -12.32
N THR A 20 5.78 -12.07 -12.34
CA THR A 20 6.46 -10.87 -12.87
C THR A 20 6.20 -10.68 -14.37
N LEU A 21 6.29 -11.75 -15.17
CA LEU A 21 6.06 -11.67 -16.61
C LEU A 21 4.60 -11.36 -16.93
N GLN A 22 3.65 -12.01 -16.24
CA GLN A 22 2.23 -11.72 -16.41
C GLN A 22 1.92 -10.27 -16.01
N ALA A 23 2.44 -9.78 -14.88
CA ALA A 23 2.28 -8.38 -14.46
C ALA A 23 2.77 -7.38 -15.52
N ILE A 24 3.95 -7.61 -16.12
CA ILE A 24 4.48 -6.74 -17.19
C ILE A 24 3.53 -6.71 -18.38
N VAL A 25 3.04 -7.87 -18.82
CA VAL A 25 2.12 -7.96 -19.97
C VAL A 25 0.80 -7.26 -19.65
N VAL A 26 0.19 -7.54 -18.50
CA VAL A 26 -1.09 -6.94 -18.08
C VAL A 26 -0.98 -5.42 -17.98
N LEU A 27 0.04 -4.90 -17.29
CA LEU A 27 0.23 -3.44 -17.15
C LEU A 27 0.51 -2.77 -18.50
N THR A 28 1.21 -3.44 -19.41
CA THR A 28 1.42 -2.94 -20.77
C THR A 28 0.10 -2.86 -21.54
N MET A 29 -0.72 -3.90 -21.51
CA MET A 29 -2.02 -3.92 -22.21
C MET A 29 -2.99 -2.88 -21.66
N VAL A 30 -3.10 -2.76 -20.33
CA VAL A 30 -3.96 -1.77 -19.68
C VAL A 30 -3.42 -0.34 -19.89
N GLY A 31 -2.10 -0.15 -19.86
CA GLY A 31 -1.46 1.14 -20.15
C GLY A 31 -1.67 1.62 -21.59
N ILE A 32 -1.55 0.71 -22.58
CA ILE A 32 -1.86 1.02 -23.99
C ILE A 32 -3.33 1.41 -24.13
N THR A 33 -4.24 0.67 -23.49
CA THR A 33 -5.68 0.97 -23.50
C THR A 33 -5.96 2.35 -22.93
N PHE A 34 -5.39 2.67 -21.76
CA PHE A 34 -5.50 3.99 -21.14
C PHE A 34 -5.02 5.10 -22.07
N ARG A 35 -3.81 4.96 -22.65
CA ARG A 35 -3.22 5.97 -23.52
C ARG A 35 -4.06 6.20 -24.79
N LYS A 36 -4.59 5.13 -25.40
CA LYS A 36 -5.43 5.24 -26.61
C LYS A 36 -6.71 6.03 -26.36
N VAL A 37 -7.29 5.94 -25.17
CA VAL A 37 -8.50 6.69 -24.81
C VAL A 37 -8.17 8.11 -24.38
N GLU A 38 -7.12 8.29 -23.57
CA GLU A 38 -6.67 9.60 -23.08
C GLU A 38 -6.45 10.62 -24.21
N VAL A 39 -5.86 10.18 -25.32
CA VAL A 39 -5.60 11.05 -26.48
C VAL A 39 -6.88 11.58 -27.13
N LYS A 40 -8.01 10.87 -26.97
CA LYS A 40 -9.27 11.20 -27.65
C LYS A 40 -10.33 11.79 -26.73
N VAL A 41 -10.15 11.69 -25.41
CA VAL A 41 -11.22 11.93 -24.43
C VAL A 41 -10.66 12.52 -23.13
N ASP A 42 -11.41 13.46 -22.52
CA ASP A 42 -11.10 14.00 -21.20
C ASP A 42 -11.66 13.11 -20.07
N PHE A 43 -10.78 12.51 -19.27
CA PHE A 43 -11.12 11.69 -18.11
C PHE A 43 -11.77 12.45 -16.95
N ARG A 44 -11.85 13.79 -17.00
CA ARG A 44 -12.60 14.56 -16.01
C ARG A 44 -14.11 14.31 -16.09
N GLN A 45 -14.61 13.89 -17.26
CA GLN A 45 -16.01 13.54 -17.44
C GLN A 45 -16.35 12.22 -16.73
N SER A 46 -17.51 12.15 -16.09
CA SER A 46 -17.92 11.02 -15.23
C SER A 46 -17.83 9.66 -15.92
N ASN A 47 -18.22 9.59 -17.20
CA ASN A 47 -18.35 8.34 -17.94
C ASN A 47 -16.99 7.66 -18.16
N TYR A 48 -15.90 8.44 -18.24
CA TYR A 48 -14.57 7.93 -18.58
C TYR A 48 -13.65 7.73 -17.37
N LYS A 49 -14.07 8.13 -16.17
CA LYS A 49 -13.31 7.92 -14.90
C LYS A 49 -13.04 6.44 -14.60
N THR A 50 -13.81 5.54 -15.19
CA THR A 50 -13.64 4.09 -15.10
C THR A 50 -12.25 3.61 -15.57
N LEU A 51 -11.70 4.18 -16.64
CA LEU A 51 -10.41 3.72 -17.19
C LEU A 51 -9.19 4.02 -16.31
N PRO A 52 -8.98 5.26 -15.80
CA PRO A 52 -7.92 5.52 -14.83
C PRO A 52 -8.09 4.68 -13.57
N CYS A 53 -9.33 4.40 -13.17
CA CYS A 53 -9.66 3.52 -12.06
C CYS A 53 -9.12 2.09 -12.29
N TYR A 54 -9.39 1.51 -13.46
CA TYR A 54 -8.87 0.20 -13.83
C TYR A 54 -7.33 0.16 -13.90
N LEU A 55 -6.71 1.15 -14.54
CA LEU A 55 -5.25 1.22 -14.62
C LEU A 55 -4.62 1.22 -13.22
N ALA A 56 -5.14 2.03 -12.32
CA ALA A 56 -4.64 2.12 -10.96
C ALA A 56 -4.88 0.83 -10.16
N LEU A 57 -6.03 0.15 -10.35
CA LEU A 57 -6.34 -1.11 -9.67
C LEU A 57 -5.49 -2.28 -10.15
N PHE A 58 -5.27 -2.43 -11.45
CA PHE A 58 -4.35 -3.44 -11.96
C PHE A 58 -2.93 -3.16 -11.48
N ALA A 59 -2.45 -1.92 -11.55
CA ALA A 59 -1.14 -1.56 -11.00
C ALA A 59 -1.01 -1.92 -9.51
N LEU A 60 -2.01 -1.60 -8.70
CA LEU A 60 -2.03 -1.95 -7.28
C LEU A 60 -2.04 -3.47 -7.08
N ALA A 61 -2.86 -4.20 -7.84
CA ALA A 61 -3.01 -5.65 -7.73
C ALA A 61 -1.74 -6.41 -8.09
N GLU A 62 -1.12 -6.10 -9.23
CA GLU A 62 0.10 -6.75 -9.70
C GLU A 62 1.26 -6.52 -8.72
N VAL A 63 1.42 -5.30 -8.23
CA VAL A 63 2.43 -4.98 -7.22
C VAL A 63 2.14 -5.71 -5.91
N PHE A 64 0.88 -5.68 -5.44
CA PHE A 64 0.49 -6.36 -4.21
C PHE A 64 0.72 -7.88 -4.30
N GLU A 65 0.36 -8.51 -5.42
CA GLU A 65 0.56 -9.94 -5.64
C GLU A 65 2.04 -10.32 -5.64
N LEU A 66 2.90 -9.55 -6.32
CA LEU A 66 4.34 -9.78 -6.30
C LEU A 66 4.92 -9.65 -4.87
N LEU A 67 4.50 -8.62 -4.13
CA LEU A 67 4.91 -8.42 -2.73
C LEU A 67 4.44 -9.57 -1.83
N MET A 68 3.20 -10.03 -2.04
CA MET A 68 2.63 -11.17 -1.34
C MET A 68 3.38 -12.46 -1.65
N ALA A 69 3.71 -12.71 -2.91
CA ALA A 69 4.48 -13.87 -3.35
C ALA A 69 5.88 -13.88 -2.70
N LEU A 70 6.58 -12.74 -2.74
CA LEU A 70 7.88 -12.59 -2.10
C LEU A 70 7.83 -12.83 -0.58
N ASP A 71 6.80 -12.33 0.11
CA ASP A 71 6.62 -12.57 1.55
C ASP A 71 6.24 -14.04 1.82
N ALA A 72 5.39 -14.65 1.00
CA ALA A 72 4.97 -16.05 1.13
C ALA A 72 6.15 -17.00 0.97
N LEU A 73 7.01 -16.79 -0.04
CA LEU A 73 8.22 -17.60 -0.22
C LEU A 73 9.21 -17.40 0.91
N ARG A 74 9.45 -16.14 1.32
CA ARG A 74 10.40 -15.84 2.41
C ARG A 74 9.96 -16.42 3.75
N LEU A 75 8.67 -16.37 4.06
CA LEU A 75 8.12 -16.92 5.29
C LEU A 75 7.74 -18.40 5.17
N ARG A 76 7.93 -19.01 3.99
CA ARG A 76 7.50 -20.39 3.66
C ARG A 76 6.04 -20.62 4.03
N ASN A 77 5.20 -19.66 3.67
CA ASN A 77 3.82 -19.59 4.13
C ASN A 77 2.86 -20.12 3.06
N ILE A 78 2.46 -21.38 3.23
CA ILE A 78 1.50 -22.06 2.35
C ILE A 78 0.13 -21.37 2.35
N ILE A 79 -0.32 -20.86 3.51
CA ILE A 79 -1.63 -20.19 3.61
C ILE A 79 -1.65 -18.92 2.75
N GLN A 80 -0.54 -18.19 2.69
CA GLN A 80 -0.41 -17.04 1.79
C GLN A 80 -0.38 -17.45 0.31
N LEU A 81 0.26 -18.57 -0.05
CA LEU A 81 0.21 -19.09 -1.43
C LEU A 81 -1.21 -19.43 -1.88
N MET A 82 -2.02 -20.05 -0.99
CA MET A 82 -3.44 -20.30 -1.27
C MET A 82 -4.24 -19.00 -1.41
N GLY A 83 -3.95 -18.01 -0.55
CA GLY A 83 -4.53 -16.67 -0.66
C GLY A 83 -4.21 -16.00 -1.99
N ILE A 84 -2.97 -16.13 -2.48
CA ILE A 84 -2.54 -15.61 -3.79
C ILE A 84 -3.33 -16.29 -4.92
N LEU A 85 -3.52 -17.62 -4.90
CA LEU A 85 -4.34 -18.29 -5.93
C LEU A 85 -5.79 -17.81 -5.96
N LEU A 86 -6.40 -17.59 -4.80
CA LEU A 86 -7.76 -17.05 -4.70
C LEU A 86 -7.82 -15.60 -5.21
N PHE A 87 -6.82 -14.81 -4.86
CA PHE A 87 -6.69 -13.42 -5.32
C PHE A 87 -6.53 -13.34 -6.85
N HIS A 88 -5.67 -14.17 -7.42
CA HIS A 88 -5.43 -14.23 -8.86
C HIS A 88 -6.69 -14.67 -9.62
N MET A 89 -7.46 -15.62 -9.07
CA MET A 89 -8.77 -15.97 -9.62
C MET A 89 -9.74 -14.76 -9.62
N ALA A 90 -9.75 -13.95 -8.55
CA ALA A 90 -10.53 -12.73 -8.51
C ALA A 90 -10.06 -11.69 -9.56
N LEU A 91 -8.76 -11.64 -9.88
CA LEU A 91 -8.24 -10.79 -10.96
C LEU A 91 -8.74 -11.20 -12.35
N ILE A 92 -8.93 -12.50 -12.60
CA ILE A 92 -9.54 -12.98 -13.85
C ILE A 92 -10.97 -12.45 -13.99
N VAL A 93 -11.77 -12.57 -12.92
CA VAL A 93 -13.15 -12.06 -12.89
C VAL A 93 -13.17 -10.53 -13.08
N PHE A 94 -12.29 -9.82 -12.39
CA PHE A 94 -12.17 -8.38 -12.49
C PHE A 94 -11.77 -7.91 -13.91
N ALA A 95 -10.84 -8.60 -14.55
CA ALA A 95 -10.45 -8.35 -15.94
C ALA A 95 -11.57 -8.62 -16.94
N ALA A 96 -12.42 -9.64 -16.70
CA ALA A 96 -13.60 -9.86 -17.52
C ALA A 96 -14.63 -8.73 -17.38
N ILE A 97 -14.87 -8.26 -16.14
CA ILE A 97 -15.80 -7.15 -15.87
C ILE A 97 -15.30 -5.85 -16.52
N GLN A 98 -13.99 -5.62 -16.53
CA GLN A 98 -13.38 -4.44 -17.16
C GLN A 98 -13.80 -4.28 -18.63
N ILE A 99 -13.89 -5.38 -19.38
CA ILE A 99 -14.30 -5.34 -20.79
C ILE A 99 -15.70 -4.73 -20.90
N HIS A 100 -16.64 -5.21 -20.07
CA HIS A 100 -18.02 -4.74 -20.09
C HIS A 100 -18.13 -3.29 -19.63
N GLU A 101 -17.51 -2.92 -18.51
CA GLU A 101 -17.59 -1.55 -17.98
C GLU A 101 -16.89 -0.53 -18.88
N THR A 102 -15.77 -0.91 -19.50
CA THR A 102 -15.08 -0.06 -20.50
C THR A 102 -15.93 0.12 -21.75
N LYS A 103 -16.64 -0.92 -22.20
CA LYS A 103 -17.58 -0.80 -23.31
C LYS A 103 -18.72 0.16 -22.98
N SER A 104 -19.32 0.02 -21.81
CA SER A 104 -20.41 0.90 -21.34
C SER A 104 -19.96 2.35 -21.18
N ALA A 105 -18.69 2.58 -20.81
CA ALA A 105 -18.09 3.91 -20.76
C ALA A 105 -17.82 4.51 -22.15
N LEU A 106 -17.39 3.69 -23.13
CA LEU A 106 -16.98 4.14 -24.46
C LEU A 106 -18.09 4.11 -25.51
N VAL A 107 -19.13 3.32 -25.35
CA VAL A 107 -20.22 3.19 -26.32
C VAL A 107 -21.52 3.59 -25.63
N GLY A 108 -21.81 4.89 -25.66
CA GLY A 108 -23.11 5.42 -25.24
C GLY A 108 -24.17 5.13 -26.29
N GLY A 109 -25.43 4.98 -25.90
CA GLY A 109 -26.57 4.73 -26.80
C GLY A 109 -26.92 5.92 -27.70
N HIS A 110 -25.94 6.52 -28.37
CA HIS A 110 -26.09 7.62 -29.32
C HIS A 110 -26.33 7.09 -30.73
N ASP A 111 -27.08 7.86 -31.52
CA ASP A 111 -27.29 7.56 -32.93
C ASP A 111 -25.99 7.83 -33.70
N CYS A 112 -25.42 6.76 -34.24
CA CYS A 112 -24.12 6.73 -34.91
C CYS A 112 -24.22 6.65 -36.43
N THR A 113 -25.43 6.81 -36.99
CA THR A 113 -25.71 6.63 -38.43
C THR A 113 -24.95 7.60 -39.33
N ASN A 114 -24.67 8.84 -38.88
CA ASN A 114 -24.03 9.88 -39.70
C ASN A 114 -22.91 10.67 -38.97
N SER A 115 -22.36 10.14 -37.87
CA SER A 115 -21.43 10.92 -37.05
C SER A 115 -19.98 10.78 -37.56
N PRO A 116 -19.27 11.89 -37.88
CA PRO A 116 -17.86 11.84 -38.28
C PRO A 116 -16.93 11.43 -37.12
N ASN A 117 -17.41 11.51 -35.87
CA ASN A 117 -16.66 11.19 -34.67
C ASN A 117 -17.07 9.81 -34.10
N LEU A 118 -16.34 8.75 -34.50
CA LEU A 118 -16.56 7.37 -34.01
C LEU A 118 -16.00 7.11 -32.59
N ILE A 119 -15.91 8.15 -31.75
CA ILE A 119 -15.39 8.03 -30.38
C ILE A 119 -16.37 7.22 -29.51
N ASN A 120 -17.66 7.54 -29.59
CA ASN A 120 -18.71 6.96 -28.75
C ASN A 120 -19.58 5.91 -29.46
N CYS A 121 -19.11 5.40 -30.61
CA CYS A 121 -19.92 4.59 -31.51
C CYS A 121 -19.44 3.14 -31.60
N PRO A 122 -20.34 2.17 -31.77
CA PRO A 122 -19.96 0.81 -32.15
C PRO A 122 -19.63 0.77 -33.65
N GLY A 123 -18.58 0.02 -34.05
CA GLY A 123 -18.31 -0.26 -35.47
C GLY A 123 -16.82 -0.23 -35.86
N PRO A 124 -16.47 -0.72 -37.07
CA PRO A 124 -15.10 -0.72 -37.58
C PRO A 124 -14.49 0.69 -37.54
N GLY A 125 -13.24 0.82 -37.07
CA GLY A 125 -12.58 2.12 -36.91
C GLY A 125 -12.95 2.92 -35.66
N SER A 126 -13.93 2.48 -34.86
CA SER A 126 -14.27 3.09 -33.58
C SER A 126 -13.16 2.99 -32.53
N LEU A 127 -13.21 3.86 -31.52
CA LEU A 127 -12.31 3.80 -30.37
C LEU A 127 -12.43 2.46 -29.64
N TRP A 128 -13.66 1.97 -29.41
CA TRP A 128 -13.92 0.69 -28.78
C TRP A 128 -13.22 -0.47 -29.50
N ASN A 129 -13.39 -0.57 -30.83
CA ASN A 129 -12.75 -1.64 -31.60
C ASN A 129 -11.22 -1.55 -31.60
N SER A 130 -10.65 -0.36 -31.38
CA SER A 130 -9.19 -0.21 -31.22
C SER A 130 -8.68 -0.70 -29.87
N VAL A 131 -9.47 -0.61 -28.79
CA VAL A 131 -9.04 -0.99 -27.44
C VAL A 131 -9.47 -2.41 -27.03
N GLN A 132 -10.57 -2.92 -27.59
CA GLN A 132 -11.14 -4.22 -27.26
C GLN A 132 -10.11 -5.38 -27.30
N PRO A 133 -9.23 -5.51 -28.32
CA PRO A 133 -8.26 -6.59 -28.35
C PRO A 133 -7.32 -6.60 -27.14
N PHE A 134 -6.84 -5.43 -26.72
CA PHE A 134 -5.95 -5.29 -25.56
C PHE A 134 -6.65 -5.71 -24.26
N LEU A 135 -7.93 -5.34 -24.11
CA LEU A 135 -8.75 -5.71 -22.96
C LEU A 135 -9.04 -7.22 -22.89
N ILE A 136 -9.17 -7.91 -24.03
CA ILE A 136 -9.38 -9.37 -24.08
C ILE A 136 -8.11 -10.15 -23.73
N VAL A 137 -6.94 -9.64 -24.13
CA VAL A 137 -5.65 -10.28 -23.81
C VAL A 137 -5.42 -10.37 -22.30
N VAL A 138 -5.83 -9.36 -21.54
CA VAL A 138 -5.61 -9.29 -20.08
C VAL A 138 -6.16 -10.52 -19.33
N PRO A 139 -7.47 -10.85 -19.36
CA PRO A 139 -7.99 -12.02 -18.64
C PRO A 139 -7.41 -13.35 -19.16
N CYS A 140 -7.06 -13.46 -20.45
CA CYS A 140 -6.44 -14.67 -21.00
C CYS A 140 -5.04 -14.91 -20.42
N VAL A 141 -4.22 -13.86 -20.32
CA VAL A 141 -2.85 -13.96 -19.77
C VAL A 141 -2.89 -14.26 -18.27
N ILE A 142 -3.78 -13.59 -17.51
CA ILE A 142 -3.98 -13.85 -16.08
C ILE A 142 -4.45 -15.31 -15.87
N ALA A 143 -5.42 -15.78 -16.66
CA ALA A 143 -5.91 -17.16 -16.56
C ALA A 143 -4.81 -18.19 -16.86
N PHE A 144 -3.98 -17.95 -17.88
CA PHE A 144 -2.86 -18.83 -18.18
C PHE A 144 -1.81 -18.84 -17.06
N ALA A 145 -1.46 -17.68 -16.51
CA ALA A 145 -0.56 -17.56 -15.37
C ALA A 145 -1.09 -18.32 -14.14
N TRP A 146 -2.40 -18.29 -13.90
CA TRP A 146 -3.05 -19.02 -12.81
C TRP A 146 -2.78 -20.53 -12.86
N PHE A 147 -2.89 -21.15 -14.04
CA PHE A 147 -2.60 -22.58 -14.21
C PHE A 147 -1.11 -22.89 -13.95
N LEU A 148 -0.20 -22.04 -14.43
CA LEU A 148 1.23 -22.18 -14.15
C LEU A 148 1.51 -22.01 -12.65
N MET A 149 0.87 -21.05 -11.99
CA MET A 149 1.00 -20.85 -10.55
C MET A 149 0.52 -22.04 -9.75
N MET A 150 -0.60 -22.67 -10.11
CA MET A 150 -1.06 -23.92 -9.47
C MET A 150 -0.02 -25.04 -9.60
N PHE A 151 0.59 -25.18 -10.78
CA PHE A 151 1.66 -26.15 -11.00
C PHE A 151 2.86 -25.91 -10.07
N TRP A 152 3.35 -24.67 -9.97
CA TRP A 152 4.48 -24.34 -9.10
C TRP A 152 4.14 -24.42 -7.61
N ILE A 153 2.92 -24.05 -7.22
CA ILE A 153 2.47 -24.10 -5.82
C ILE A 153 2.39 -25.54 -5.31
N LYS A 154 2.05 -26.52 -6.16
CA LYS A 154 2.11 -27.94 -5.79
C LYS A 154 3.52 -28.33 -5.33
N GLU A 155 4.55 -27.89 -6.05
CA GLU A 155 5.95 -28.15 -5.71
C GLU A 155 6.37 -27.36 -4.45
N LEU A 156 5.99 -26.08 -4.35
CA LEU A 156 6.28 -25.27 -3.16
C LEU A 156 5.58 -25.81 -1.90
N TYR A 157 4.42 -26.43 -2.03
CA TYR A 157 3.71 -27.05 -0.92
C TYR A 157 4.52 -28.20 -0.30
N SER A 158 5.15 -29.03 -1.14
CA SER A 158 6.00 -30.13 -0.66
C SER A 158 7.26 -29.58 0.03
N GLU A 159 7.91 -28.59 -0.59
CA GLU A 159 9.12 -27.93 -0.08
C GLU A 159 8.88 -27.25 1.28
N PHE A 160 7.77 -26.51 1.41
CA PHE A 160 7.44 -25.74 2.60
C PHE A 160 6.87 -26.61 3.71
N GLY A 161 6.09 -27.65 3.37
CA GLY A 161 5.54 -28.59 4.33
C GLY A 161 6.63 -29.28 5.15
N TRP A 162 7.73 -29.68 4.49
CA TRP A 162 8.89 -30.28 5.13
C TRP A 162 9.62 -29.30 6.06
N ALA A 163 9.77 -28.04 5.63
CA ALA A 163 10.43 -27.00 6.42
C ALA A 163 9.66 -26.59 7.69
N ILE A 164 8.33 -26.49 7.62
CA ILE A 164 7.46 -26.11 8.75
C ILE A 164 7.49 -27.17 9.85
N PHE A 165 7.58 -28.45 9.49
CA PHE A 165 7.62 -29.56 10.44
C PHE A 165 8.74 -29.40 11.48
N HIS A 166 9.91 -28.92 11.05
CA HIS A 166 11.07 -28.73 11.92
C HIS A 166 11.02 -27.44 12.77
N VAL A 167 10.22 -26.44 12.38
CA VAL A 167 10.14 -25.16 13.11
C VAL A 167 9.10 -25.18 14.23
N VAL A 168 7.93 -25.79 13.98
CA VAL A 168 6.81 -25.81 14.95
C VAL A 168 6.90 -27.02 15.90
N GLY A 169 7.68 -28.04 15.54
CA GLY A 169 7.77 -29.30 16.26
C GLY A 169 6.57 -30.22 15.99
N ALA A 170 6.53 -31.38 16.64
CA ALA A 170 5.54 -32.43 16.36
C ALA A 170 4.16 -32.19 17.01
N ASN A 171 4.00 -31.22 17.92
CA ASN A 171 2.76 -31.03 18.66
C ASN A 171 1.61 -30.53 17.75
N PRO A 172 0.53 -31.32 17.55
CA PRO A 172 -0.56 -30.95 16.64
C PRO A 172 -1.36 -29.74 17.12
N LYS A 173 -1.47 -29.51 18.43
CA LYS A 173 -2.17 -28.35 19.01
C LYS A 173 -1.44 -27.06 18.65
N MET A 174 -0.11 -27.03 18.78
CA MET A 174 0.71 -25.88 18.42
C MET A 174 0.64 -25.56 16.92
N LYS A 175 0.66 -26.59 16.05
CA LYS A 175 0.48 -26.42 14.60
C LYS A 175 -0.86 -25.77 14.27
N ARG A 176 -1.95 -26.24 14.89
CA ARG A 176 -3.29 -25.68 14.68
C ARG A 176 -3.38 -24.21 15.09
N MET A 177 -2.85 -23.84 16.26
CA MET A 177 -2.85 -22.44 16.72
C MET A 177 -1.98 -21.57 15.80
N TYR A 178 -0.84 -22.09 15.33
CA TYR A 178 0.03 -21.37 14.37
C TYR A 178 -0.66 -21.16 13.02
N GLN A 179 -1.42 -22.13 12.52
CA GLN A 179 -2.21 -22.01 11.30
C GLN A 179 -3.23 -20.86 11.40
N TRP A 180 -4.02 -20.81 12.48
CA TRP A 180 -4.95 -19.69 12.71
C TRP A 180 -4.26 -18.33 12.75
N TYR A 181 -3.11 -18.24 13.41
CA TYR A 181 -2.29 -17.03 13.40
C TYR A 181 -1.83 -16.63 11.99
N GLN A 182 -1.40 -17.58 11.17
CA GLN A 182 -0.99 -17.31 9.80
C GLN A 182 -2.18 -16.92 8.89
N ILE A 183 -3.35 -17.52 9.11
CA ILE A 183 -4.60 -17.10 8.46
C ILE A 183 -4.91 -15.64 8.83
N MET A 184 -4.85 -15.28 10.12
CA MET A 184 -5.09 -13.90 10.56
C MET A 184 -4.14 -12.91 9.87
N LEU A 185 -2.83 -13.22 9.83
CA LEU A 185 -1.87 -12.35 9.16
C LEU A 185 -2.07 -12.28 7.65
N CYS A 186 -2.57 -13.35 7.02
CA CYS A 186 -2.91 -13.37 5.61
C CYS A 186 -4.11 -12.45 5.34
N LEU A 187 -5.19 -12.61 6.12
CA LEU A 187 -6.40 -11.80 6.00
C LEU A 187 -6.12 -10.31 6.20
N LEU A 188 -5.35 -9.92 7.22
CA LEU A 188 -4.98 -8.50 7.45
C LEU A 188 -4.28 -7.84 6.25
N LYS A 189 -3.55 -8.59 5.43
CA LYS A 189 -2.91 -8.05 4.21
C LYS A 189 -3.91 -7.92 3.06
N PHE A 190 -4.83 -8.86 2.92
CA PHE A 190 -5.91 -8.74 1.94
C PHE A 190 -6.90 -7.64 2.33
N ASP A 191 -7.22 -7.48 3.62
CA ASP A 191 -7.99 -6.34 4.14
C ASP A 191 -7.35 -5.01 3.73
N PHE A 192 -6.02 -4.89 3.88
CA PHE A 192 -5.27 -3.74 3.39
C PHE A 192 -5.49 -3.51 1.88
N PHE A 193 -5.32 -4.55 1.06
CA PHE A 193 -5.48 -4.43 -0.39
C PHE A 193 -6.89 -3.99 -0.78
N PHE A 194 -7.92 -4.68 -0.30
CA PHE A 194 -9.30 -4.39 -0.67
C PHE A 194 -9.76 -3.03 -0.14
N PHE A 195 -9.33 -2.64 1.06
CA PHE A 195 -9.60 -1.30 1.58
C PHE A 195 -8.95 -0.21 0.72
N VAL A 196 -7.66 -0.36 0.37
CA VAL A 196 -6.98 0.60 -0.53
C VAL A 196 -7.63 0.61 -1.91
N GLY A 197 -8.02 -0.56 -2.44
CA GLY A 197 -8.73 -0.67 -3.71
C GLY A 197 -10.06 0.07 -3.71
N VAL A 198 -10.94 -0.19 -2.73
CA VAL A 198 -12.25 0.49 -2.61
C VAL A 198 -12.06 2.00 -2.42
N THR A 199 -11.16 2.42 -1.52
CA THR A 199 -10.93 3.85 -1.27
C THR A 199 -10.37 4.56 -2.49
N MET A 200 -9.43 3.95 -3.21
CA MET A 200 -8.90 4.50 -4.46
C MET A 200 -9.97 4.63 -5.54
N GLN A 201 -10.83 3.62 -5.72
CA GLN A 201 -11.98 3.67 -6.64
C GLN A 201 -12.90 4.86 -6.30
N LEU A 202 -13.27 4.97 -5.03
CA LEU A 202 -14.14 6.04 -4.55
C LEU A 202 -13.49 7.42 -4.71
N LEU A 203 -12.19 7.57 -4.49
CA LEU A 203 -11.49 8.85 -4.68
C LEU A 203 -11.44 9.29 -6.15
N ILE A 204 -11.27 8.35 -7.07
CA ILE A 204 -11.27 8.63 -8.52
C ILE A 204 -12.68 9.03 -8.99
N ILE A 205 -13.71 8.31 -8.54
CA ILE A 205 -15.10 8.54 -8.94
C ILE A 205 -15.67 9.82 -8.28
N VAL A 206 -15.56 9.93 -6.95
CA VAL A 206 -16.19 10.96 -6.09
C VAL A 206 -15.35 12.25 -6.04
N LEU A 207 -14.62 12.58 -7.10
CA LEU A 207 -13.79 13.79 -7.21
C LEU A 207 -14.61 15.10 -7.30
N ALA A 208 -15.69 15.25 -6.52
CA ALA A 208 -16.28 16.54 -6.19
C ALA A 208 -15.57 17.05 -4.93
N ARG A 209 -14.59 17.94 -5.12
CA ARG A 209 -13.66 18.43 -4.07
C ARG A 209 -14.32 19.09 -2.84
N ASN A 210 -15.64 19.28 -2.83
CA ASN A 210 -16.40 20.02 -1.81
C ASN A 210 -17.40 19.19 -0.99
N SER A 211 -17.33 17.85 -0.99
CA SER A 211 -18.16 17.04 -0.09
C SER A 211 -17.43 16.65 1.19
N ALA A 212 -18.15 16.64 2.33
CA ALA A 212 -17.61 16.16 3.60
C ALA A 212 -17.05 14.73 3.49
N GLU A 213 -17.64 13.93 2.60
CA GLU A 213 -17.28 12.54 2.36
C GLU A 213 -15.91 12.38 1.70
N PHE A 214 -15.47 13.34 0.89
CA PHE A 214 -14.15 13.34 0.29
C PHE A 214 -13.06 13.47 1.36
N GLY A 215 -13.16 14.49 2.23
CA GLY A 215 -12.20 14.69 3.33
C GLY A 215 -12.19 13.53 4.32
N VAL A 216 -13.37 12.98 4.60
CA VAL A 216 -13.58 11.78 5.40
C VAL A 216 -12.90 10.55 4.79
N THR A 217 -13.07 10.28 3.49
CA THR A 217 -12.46 9.13 2.80
C THR A 217 -10.94 9.22 2.78
N ILE A 218 -10.38 10.42 2.60
CA ILE A 218 -8.92 10.63 2.66
C ILE A 218 -8.40 10.38 4.07
N THR A 219 -9.09 10.87 5.09
CA THR A 219 -8.69 10.70 6.50
C THR A 219 -8.79 9.23 6.95
N ALA A 220 -9.73 8.48 6.40
CA ALA A 220 -9.91 7.05 6.67
C ALA A 220 -8.67 6.22 6.29
N ILE A 221 -7.92 6.60 5.24
CA ILE A 221 -6.75 5.85 4.77
C ILE A 221 -5.71 5.67 5.87
N PRO A 222 -5.06 6.73 6.40
CA PRO A 222 -4.04 6.57 7.44
C PRO A 222 -4.57 5.91 8.71
N VAL A 223 -5.83 6.17 9.09
CA VAL A 223 -6.46 5.58 10.29
C VAL A 223 -6.56 4.07 10.17
N VAL A 224 -7.09 3.54 9.06
CA VAL A 224 -7.25 2.09 8.87
C VAL A 224 -5.88 1.40 8.77
N LEU A 225 -4.89 2.02 8.11
CA LEU A 225 -3.53 1.48 8.05
C LEU A 225 -2.92 1.31 9.45
N VAL A 226 -3.11 2.31 10.33
CA VAL A 226 -2.67 2.22 11.73
C VAL A 226 -3.42 1.12 12.46
N LEU A 227 -4.74 1.02 12.33
CA LEU A 227 -5.54 -0.02 12.98
C LEU A 227 -5.13 -1.43 12.56
N LEU A 228 -4.90 -1.67 11.26
CA LEU A 228 -4.41 -2.96 10.76
C LEU A 228 -3.00 -3.29 11.30
N ALA A 229 -2.11 -2.31 11.36
CA ALA A 229 -0.76 -2.49 11.93
C ALA A 229 -0.80 -2.78 13.44
N LEU A 230 -1.70 -2.12 14.17
CA LEU A 230 -1.94 -2.36 15.59
C LEU A 230 -2.52 -3.76 15.81
N CYS A 231 -3.50 -4.20 15.00
CA CYS A 231 -4.05 -5.55 15.07
C CYS A 231 -2.99 -6.62 14.81
N ARG A 232 -2.15 -6.43 13.79
CA ARG A 232 -0.97 -7.29 13.54
C ARG A 232 -0.06 -7.35 14.77
N THR A 233 0.24 -6.22 15.38
CA THR A 233 1.10 -6.15 16.57
C THR A 233 0.46 -6.87 17.76
N ALA A 234 -0.85 -6.72 17.95
CA ALA A 234 -1.61 -7.38 19.00
C ALA A 234 -1.53 -8.89 18.90
N VAL A 235 -1.78 -9.46 17.71
CA VAL A 235 -1.77 -10.92 17.51
C VAL A 235 -0.36 -11.52 17.57
N GLN A 236 0.66 -10.77 17.14
CA GLN A 236 2.07 -11.18 17.20
C GLN A 236 2.62 -11.22 18.62
N ARG A 237 2.24 -10.24 19.44
CA ARG A 237 2.75 -10.06 20.80
C ARG A 237 1.80 -10.56 21.88
N GLU A 238 0.60 -10.98 21.51
CA GLU A 238 -0.45 -11.42 22.44
C GLU A 238 -0.90 -10.29 23.40
N ILE A 239 -0.92 -9.04 22.89
CA ILE A 239 -1.36 -7.86 23.67
C ILE A 239 -2.89 -7.84 23.71
N LYS A 240 -3.46 -8.30 24.84
CA LYS A 240 -4.91 -8.49 25.02
C LYS A 240 -5.73 -7.23 24.77
N TRP A 241 -5.42 -6.12 25.43
CA TRP A 241 -6.20 -4.88 25.30
C TRP A 241 -6.22 -4.36 23.86
N LEU A 242 -5.08 -4.44 23.15
CA LEU A 242 -4.96 -3.99 21.77
C LEU A 242 -5.75 -4.92 20.83
N MET A 243 -5.75 -6.23 21.12
CA MET A 243 -6.56 -7.20 20.39
C MET A 243 -8.06 -6.94 20.59
N THR A 244 -8.49 -6.69 21.83
CA THR A 244 -9.88 -6.35 22.15
C THR A 244 -10.33 -5.10 21.41
N VAL A 245 -9.54 -4.02 21.46
CA VAL A 245 -9.82 -2.78 20.70
C VAL A 245 -9.91 -3.08 19.20
N SER A 246 -8.98 -3.86 18.65
CA SER A 246 -8.99 -4.22 17.23
C SER A 246 -10.26 -5.00 16.83
N LEU A 247 -10.66 -5.99 17.65
CA LEU A 247 -11.87 -6.80 17.40
C LEU A 247 -13.15 -5.97 17.51
N VAL A 248 -13.25 -5.08 18.50
CA VAL A 248 -14.39 -4.17 18.64
C VAL A 248 -14.48 -3.24 17.43
N MET A 249 -13.35 -2.70 16.95
CA MET A 249 -13.32 -1.85 15.76
C MET A 249 -13.68 -2.61 14.47
N MET A 250 -13.21 -3.86 14.31
CA MET A 250 -13.60 -4.71 13.17
C MET A 250 -15.09 -5.05 13.18
N LEU A 251 -15.65 -5.31 14.37
CA LEU A 251 -17.09 -5.55 14.51
C LEU A 251 -17.90 -4.28 14.21
N ALA A 252 -17.47 -3.14 14.74
CA ALA A 252 -18.11 -1.85 14.48
C ALA A 252 -18.10 -1.50 12.98
N ALA A 253 -17.00 -1.79 12.28
CA ALA A 253 -16.88 -1.58 10.84
C ALA A 253 -17.68 -2.60 9.99
N SER A 254 -18.12 -3.73 10.56
CA SER A 254 -18.94 -4.73 9.87
C SER A 254 -20.43 -4.71 10.24
N SER A 255 -20.84 -3.86 11.19
CA SER A 255 -22.23 -3.81 11.67
C SER A 255 -23.07 -2.72 10.97
N TYR A 256 -24.19 -3.11 10.37
CA TYR A 256 -25.16 -2.21 9.71
C TYR A 256 -26.04 -1.39 10.68
N TYR A 257 -26.27 -1.87 11.92
CA TYR A 257 -27.30 -1.31 12.83
C TYR A 257 -26.81 -0.83 14.22
N ALA A 258 -25.51 -0.93 14.55
CA ALA A 258 -25.11 -0.98 15.96
C ALA A 258 -24.92 0.37 16.70
N VAL A 259 -25.22 1.54 16.12
CA VAL A 259 -25.12 2.81 16.86
C VAL A 259 -26.33 3.71 16.62
N ASN A 260 -26.99 4.06 17.73
CA ASN A 260 -28.10 5.00 17.82
C ASN A 260 -27.88 6.27 16.98
N VAL A 261 -28.99 6.79 16.46
CA VAL A 261 -29.18 7.84 15.46
C VAL A 261 -28.45 9.18 15.72
N ASN A 262 -27.79 9.38 16.86
CA ASN A 262 -27.14 10.64 17.25
C ASN A 262 -25.60 10.66 17.12
N ILE A 263 -24.94 9.55 16.75
CA ILE A 263 -23.48 9.50 16.46
C ILE A 263 -23.27 9.13 14.97
N ARG A 264 -24.08 9.70 14.08
CA ARG A 264 -24.16 9.27 12.67
C ARG A 264 -22.97 9.69 11.78
N CYS A 265 -22.07 10.58 12.21
CA CYS A 265 -21.10 11.17 11.28
C CYS A 265 -19.67 10.60 11.33
N ALA A 266 -19.24 9.95 12.42
CA ALA A 266 -17.83 9.51 12.57
C ALA A 266 -17.61 8.00 12.39
N LEU A 267 -18.60 7.15 12.66
CA LEU A 267 -18.42 5.68 12.61
C LEU A 267 -18.92 5.04 11.29
N LEU A 268 -19.87 5.67 10.60
CA LEU A 268 -20.44 5.19 9.32
C LEU A 268 -19.46 5.28 8.12
N ILE A 269 -18.31 5.91 8.33
CA ILE A 269 -17.29 6.16 7.31
C ILE A 269 -16.70 4.84 6.77
N PHE A 270 -16.62 3.83 7.65
CA PHE A 270 -15.95 2.56 7.37
C PHE A 270 -16.91 1.44 7.01
N ASP A 271 -18.23 1.69 7.03
CA ASP A 271 -19.24 0.66 6.82
C ASP A 271 -19.39 0.33 5.31
N PRO A 272 -18.99 -0.89 4.88
CA PRO A 272 -19.18 -1.32 3.50
C PRO A 272 -20.65 -1.37 3.10
N VAL A 273 -21.57 -1.61 4.06
CA VAL A 273 -23.01 -1.67 3.80
C VAL A 273 -23.55 -0.29 3.46
N TYR A 274 -23.18 0.75 4.20
CA TYR A 274 -23.53 2.13 3.86
C TYR A 274 -23.05 2.50 2.44
N LYS A 275 -21.82 2.11 2.07
CA LYS A 275 -21.29 2.35 0.72
C LYS A 275 -22.07 1.57 -0.34
N LEU A 276 -22.43 0.31 -0.08
CA LEU A 276 -23.27 -0.47 -0.98
C LEU A 276 -24.63 0.18 -1.22
N VAL A 277 -25.33 0.62 -0.17
CA VAL A 277 -26.63 1.30 -0.31
C VAL A 277 -26.50 2.52 -1.21
N ARG A 278 -25.45 3.33 -0.99
CA ARG A 278 -25.22 4.54 -1.75
C ARG A 278 -24.92 4.32 -3.24
N ILE A 279 -24.25 3.21 -3.58
CA ILE A 279 -23.96 2.86 -4.98
C ILE A 279 -25.26 2.66 -5.79
N TYR A 280 -26.33 2.19 -5.14
CA TYR A 280 -27.63 1.92 -5.76
C TYR A 280 -28.68 3.00 -5.48
N GLU A 281 -28.39 3.98 -4.62
CA GLU A 281 -29.30 5.06 -4.29
C GLU A 281 -29.65 5.90 -5.53
N PRO A 282 -30.94 6.24 -5.77
CA PRO A 282 -31.35 6.99 -6.96
C PRO A 282 -30.62 8.32 -7.15
N SER A 283 -30.27 9.00 -6.04
CA SER A 283 -29.59 10.31 -6.04
C SER A 283 -28.15 10.24 -6.58
N SER A 284 -27.46 9.11 -6.42
CA SER A 284 -26.06 8.91 -6.87
C SER A 284 -25.87 7.81 -7.91
N ARG A 285 -26.97 7.19 -8.38
CA ARG A 285 -26.95 6.05 -9.31
C ARG A 285 -26.13 6.30 -10.59
N GLU A 286 -26.28 7.48 -11.19
CA GLU A 286 -25.61 7.85 -12.44
C GLU A 286 -24.10 8.04 -12.25
N LEU A 287 -23.67 8.53 -11.08
CA LEU A 287 -22.25 8.73 -10.78
C LEU A 287 -21.46 7.40 -10.80
N TYR A 288 -22.10 6.30 -10.42
CA TYR A 288 -21.48 4.98 -10.35
C TYR A 288 -21.80 4.09 -11.54
N ALA A 289 -22.56 4.55 -12.54
CA ALA A 289 -23.12 3.69 -13.60
C ALA A 289 -22.06 2.87 -14.34
N THR A 290 -20.90 3.47 -14.64
CA THR A 290 -19.82 2.86 -15.41
C THR A 290 -18.81 2.07 -14.58
N THR A 291 -18.94 2.05 -13.24
CA THR A 291 -18.04 1.35 -12.31
C THR A 291 -18.80 0.50 -11.28
N ARG A 292 -20.11 0.33 -11.47
CA ARG A 292 -21.00 -0.21 -10.44
C ARG A 292 -20.65 -1.65 -10.10
N ALA A 293 -20.42 -2.48 -11.11
CA ALA A 293 -20.20 -3.90 -10.89
C ALA A 293 -18.87 -4.13 -10.16
N SER A 294 -17.81 -3.48 -10.63
CA SER A 294 -16.49 -3.57 -10.00
C SER A 294 -16.50 -3.06 -8.55
N LEU A 295 -17.09 -1.88 -8.31
CA LEU A 295 -17.15 -1.28 -6.97
C LEU A 295 -18.00 -2.10 -6.00
N THR A 296 -19.15 -2.63 -6.44
CA THR A 296 -19.99 -3.52 -5.63
C THR A 296 -19.23 -4.79 -5.23
N ILE A 297 -18.56 -5.44 -6.18
CA ILE A 297 -17.83 -6.69 -5.90
C ILE A 297 -16.68 -6.42 -4.92
N PHE A 298 -15.88 -5.38 -5.14
CA PHE A 298 -14.80 -5.00 -4.23
C PHE A 298 -15.32 -4.72 -2.82
N THR A 299 -16.44 -4.03 -2.70
CA THR A 299 -17.03 -3.68 -1.40
C THR A 299 -17.57 -4.92 -0.67
N ILE A 300 -18.23 -5.84 -1.38
CA ILE A 300 -18.70 -7.12 -0.81
C ILE A 300 -17.52 -7.98 -0.36
N VAL A 301 -16.48 -8.12 -1.19
CA VAL A 301 -15.30 -8.93 -0.84
C VAL A 301 -14.56 -8.31 0.35
N ALA A 302 -14.40 -6.98 0.40
CA ALA A 302 -13.81 -6.28 1.54
C ALA A 302 -14.58 -6.56 2.84
N PHE A 303 -15.92 -6.52 2.78
CA PHE A 303 -16.78 -6.84 3.92
C PHE A 303 -16.61 -8.28 4.41
N LEU A 304 -16.63 -9.24 3.48
CA LEU A 304 -16.48 -10.66 3.82
C LEU A 304 -15.10 -10.97 4.43
N LEU A 305 -14.04 -10.35 3.89
CA LEU A 305 -12.69 -10.49 4.43
C LEU A 305 -12.58 -9.87 5.83
N LEU A 306 -13.14 -8.68 6.05
CA LEU A 306 -13.15 -8.03 7.35
C LEU A 306 -13.91 -8.87 8.39
N PHE A 307 -15.05 -9.44 8.02
CA PHE A 307 -15.81 -10.34 8.89
C PHE A 307 -15.03 -11.63 9.20
N ALA A 308 -14.36 -12.21 8.19
CA ALA A 308 -13.48 -13.36 8.40
C ALA A 308 -12.31 -13.01 9.35
N SER A 309 -11.69 -11.83 9.20
CA SER A 309 -10.66 -11.31 10.10
C SER A 309 -11.15 -11.19 11.54
N PHE A 310 -12.38 -10.72 11.75
CA PHE A 310 -13.01 -10.67 13.07
C PHE A 310 -13.16 -12.08 13.68
N ALA A 311 -13.75 -13.03 12.93
CA ALA A 311 -13.98 -14.39 13.41
C ALA A 311 -12.67 -15.14 13.72
N VAL A 312 -11.69 -15.06 12.81
CA VAL A 312 -10.35 -15.64 13.01
C VAL A 312 -9.61 -14.93 14.15
N GLY A 313 -9.82 -13.63 14.30
CA GLY A 313 -9.29 -12.84 15.39
C GLY A 313 -9.81 -13.31 16.77
N LEU A 314 -11.11 -13.59 16.91
CA LEU A 314 -11.67 -14.20 18.13
C LEU A 314 -11.01 -15.55 18.44
N ARG A 315 -10.84 -16.38 17.41
CA ARG A 315 -10.17 -17.68 17.55
C ARG A 315 -8.72 -17.52 18.01
N CYS A 316 -7.98 -16.58 17.42
CA CYS A 316 -6.61 -16.27 17.82
C CYS A 316 -6.54 -15.73 19.25
N PHE A 317 -7.49 -14.87 19.65
CA PHE A 317 -7.54 -14.28 20.98
C PHE A 317 -7.76 -15.35 22.06
N ALA A 318 -8.61 -16.35 21.79
CA ALA A 318 -8.80 -17.51 22.66
C ALA A 318 -7.54 -18.40 22.81
N ASP A 319 -6.56 -18.26 21.91
CA ASP A 319 -5.30 -19.00 21.95
C ASP A 319 -4.12 -18.21 22.57
N PHE A 320 -4.34 -16.98 23.07
CA PHE A 320 -3.28 -16.20 23.72
C PHE A 320 -2.77 -16.88 25.00
N ASP A 321 -1.50 -16.66 25.31
CA ASP A 321 -0.76 -17.20 26.46
C ASP A 321 -0.62 -18.74 26.49
N ARG A 322 -0.96 -19.44 25.39
CA ARG A 322 -0.83 -20.90 25.27
C ARG A 322 0.53 -21.38 24.73
N GLY A 323 1.55 -20.53 24.78
CA GLY A 323 2.93 -20.85 24.41
C GLY A 323 3.33 -20.58 22.95
N LEU A 324 2.46 -19.97 22.13
CA LEU A 324 2.73 -19.71 20.71
C LEU A 324 3.65 -18.49 20.46
N GLN A 325 3.73 -17.56 21.41
CA GLN A 325 4.44 -16.29 21.28
C GLN A 325 5.92 -16.46 20.88
N ALA A 326 6.64 -17.43 21.46
CA ALA A 326 8.05 -17.67 21.13
C ALA A 326 8.23 -18.01 19.64
N SER A 327 7.37 -18.89 19.10
CA SER A 327 7.39 -19.26 17.67
C SER A 327 7.01 -18.11 16.75
N LYS A 328 6.08 -17.23 17.16
CA LYS A 328 5.69 -16.02 16.40
C LYS A 328 6.85 -15.02 16.29
N VAL A 329 7.52 -14.73 17.40
CA VAL A 329 8.54 -13.68 17.50
C VAL A 329 9.90 -14.15 16.98
N ASN A 330 10.26 -15.42 17.19
CA ASN A 330 11.54 -15.97 16.71
C ASN A 330 11.56 -16.17 15.18
N GLY A 331 10.43 -16.54 14.56
CA GLY A 331 10.32 -16.60 13.09
C GLY A 331 10.59 -15.24 12.41
N CYS A 332 10.20 -14.14 13.06
CA CYS A 332 10.46 -12.78 12.58
C CYS A 332 11.95 -12.38 12.66
N ARG A 333 12.74 -12.98 13.57
CA ARG A 333 14.20 -12.72 13.66
C ARG A 333 14.99 -13.45 12.58
N LEU A 334 14.57 -14.66 12.22
CA LEU A 334 15.24 -15.48 11.21
C LEU A 334 15.06 -14.92 9.80
N ASN A 335 13.90 -14.33 9.53
CA ASN A 335 13.57 -13.73 8.23
C ASN A 335 13.35 -12.21 8.37
N PRO A 336 14.37 -11.35 8.18
CA PRO A 336 14.21 -9.89 8.24
C PRO A 336 13.50 -9.32 6.99
N PRO A 337 12.68 -8.25 7.10
CA PRO A 337 11.87 -7.72 5.99
C PRO A 337 12.68 -7.43 4.72
N ILE A 338 12.12 -7.81 3.55
CA ILE A 338 12.70 -7.58 2.20
C ILE A 338 12.86 -6.06 1.97
N PHE A 339 11.82 -5.30 2.27
CA PHE A 339 11.84 -3.85 2.17
C PHE A 339 12.46 -3.24 3.43
N GLN A 340 13.73 -2.89 3.31
CA GLN A 340 14.34 -1.98 4.28
C GLN A 340 13.67 -0.61 4.09
N THR A 341 13.12 -0.03 5.15
CA THR A 341 12.46 1.30 5.16
C THR A 341 13.28 2.36 4.41
N ASN A 342 14.61 2.25 4.43
CA ASN A 342 15.52 3.14 3.71
C ASN A 342 15.32 3.10 2.18
N ILE A 343 15.08 1.93 1.58
CA ILE A 343 14.88 1.81 0.12
C ILE A 343 13.59 2.54 -0.28
N VAL A 344 12.52 2.36 0.50
CA VAL A 344 11.23 3.02 0.24
C VAL A 344 11.35 4.54 0.37
N VAL A 345 11.94 5.02 1.46
CA VAL A 345 12.08 6.47 1.71
C VAL A 345 13.01 7.11 0.67
N THR A 346 14.13 6.48 0.33
CA THR A 346 15.04 6.97 -0.72
C THR A 346 14.35 6.95 -2.09
N GLY A 347 13.63 5.88 -2.43
CA GLY A 347 12.89 5.78 -3.69
C GLY A 347 11.82 6.86 -3.83
N LEU A 348 11.00 7.07 -2.79
CA LEU A 348 10.00 8.15 -2.77
C LEU A 348 10.63 9.54 -2.85
N THR A 349 11.76 9.76 -2.17
CA THR A 349 12.50 11.04 -2.24
C THR A 349 13.04 11.26 -3.65
N ALA A 350 13.63 10.23 -4.27
CA ALA A 350 14.14 10.30 -5.64
C ALA A 350 13.03 10.56 -6.66
N ILE A 351 11.90 9.85 -6.56
CA ILE A 351 10.72 10.11 -7.40
C ILE A 351 10.25 11.55 -7.21
N SER A 352 10.17 12.04 -5.97
CA SER A 352 9.75 13.42 -5.70
C SER A 352 10.70 14.45 -6.32
N ILE A 353 12.01 14.21 -6.28
CA ILE A 353 13.00 15.06 -6.97
C ILE A 353 12.78 15.03 -8.48
N LEU A 354 12.57 13.85 -9.06
CA LEU A 354 12.37 13.70 -10.51
C LEU A 354 11.06 14.30 -11.02
N THR A 355 9.99 14.27 -10.21
CA THR A 355 8.67 14.78 -10.58
C THR A 355 8.51 16.27 -10.30
N THR A 356 9.09 16.78 -9.22
CA THR A 356 9.05 18.22 -8.92
C THR A 356 10.16 18.99 -9.60
N ARG A 357 11.32 18.36 -9.84
CA ARG A 357 12.54 18.98 -10.36
C ARG A 357 13.00 20.20 -9.56
N SER A 358 12.54 20.34 -8.32
CA SER A 358 12.85 21.49 -7.48
C SER A 358 14.16 21.28 -6.72
N ALA A 359 15.01 22.31 -6.74
CA ALA A 359 16.20 22.43 -5.93
C ALA A 359 15.88 22.35 -4.44
N GLY A 360 14.70 22.81 -4.00
CA GLY A 360 14.25 22.67 -2.61
C GLY A 360 14.00 21.23 -2.19
N VAL A 361 13.39 20.43 -3.07
CA VAL A 361 13.15 19.00 -2.82
C VAL A 361 14.46 18.21 -2.89
N ALA A 362 15.36 18.58 -3.80
CA ALA A 362 16.71 18.03 -3.85
C ALA A 362 17.52 18.34 -2.58
N TYR A 363 17.48 19.59 -2.11
CA TYR A 363 18.12 20.02 -0.86
C TYR A 363 17.56 19.25 0.35
N PHE A 364 16.24 19.10 0.43
CA PHE A 364 15.59 18.30 1.44
C PHE A 364 16.11 16.85 1.46
N GLY A 365 16.21 16.21 0.29
CA GLY A 365 16.76 14.86 0.16
C GLY A 365 18.24 14.76 0.53
N ALA A 366 19.05 15.74 0.12
CA ALA A 366 20.47 15.84 0.49
C ALA A 366 20.64 16.02 2.02
N GLY A 367 19.81 16.84 2.65
CA GLY A 367 19.79 17.04 4.10
C GLY A 367 19.43 15.75 4.87
N ALA A 368 18.47 14.97 4.38
CA ALA A 368 18.11 13.67 4.94
C ALA A 368 19.26 12.65 4.84
N LEU A 369 19.95 12.63 3.69
CA LEU A 369 21.11 11.79 3.47
C LEU A 369 22.27 12.20 4.40
N ALA A 370 22.57 13.49 4.47
CA ALA A 370 23.60 14.05 5.34
C ALA A 370 23.32 13.71 6.82
N CYS A 371 22.09 13.89 7.30
CA CYS A 371 21.68 13.48 8.65
C CYS A 371 22.01 12.00 8.92
N SER A 372 21.66 11.14 7.97
CA SER A 372 21.87 9.69 8.07
C SER A 372 23.35 9.31 8.09
N LEU A 373 24.15 9.96 7.23
CA LEU A 373 25.60 9.76 7.14
C LEU A 373 26.31 10.26 8.40
N SER A 374 25.96 11.46 8.90
CA SER A 374 26.49 12.02 10.14
C SER A 374 26.27 11.09 11.32
N VAL A 375 25.06 10.54 11.48
CA VAL A 375 24.80 9.56 12.54
C VAL A 375 25.62 8.28 12.34
N LYS A 376 25.69 7.77 11.12
CA LYS A 376 26.29 6.46 10.82
C LYS A 376 27.81 6.45 10.91
N PHE A 377 28.46 7.47 10.36
CA PHE A 377 29.90 7.52 10.20
C PHE A 377 30.60 8.39 11.25
N VAL A 378 29.90 9.36 11.85
CA VAL A 378 30.48 10.25 12.86
C VAL A 378 29.99 9.85 14.26
N LEU A 379 28.72 10.12 14.60
CA LEU A 379 28.24 10.01 15.98
C LEU A 379 28.36 8.59 16.54
N LYS A 380 28.03 7.57 15.75
CA LYS A 380 28.17 6.17 16.18
C LYS A 380 29.60 5.77 16.50
N ARG A 381 30.58 6.34 15.80
CA ARG A 381 32.00 6.05 16.03
C ARG A 381 32.57 6.83 17.21
N ILE A 382 31.94 7.94 17.59
CA ILE A 382 32.27 8.71 18.79
C ILE A 382 31.68 8.04 20.03
N ILE A 383 30.36 7.79 20.04
CA ILE A 383 29.64 7.31 21.24
C ILE A 383 29.91 5.83 21.53
N ARG A 384 30.04 5.01 20.47
CA ARG A 384 30.38 3.58 20.55
C ARG A 384 29.49 2.73 21.48
N GLN A 385 28.27 3.17 21.77
CA GLN A 385 27.36 2.42 22.64
C GLN A 385 26.96 1.07 21.98
N PRO A 386 26.97 -0.05 22.72
CA PRO A 386 26.55 -1.34 22.20
C PRO A 386 25.05 -1.39 21.89
N ARG A 387 24.66 -2.32 21.01
CA ARG A 387 23.25 -2.65 20.75
C ARG A 387 22.69 -3.59 21.83
N PRO A 388 21.35 -3.71 21.96
CA PRO A 388 20.73 -4.77 22.76
C PRO A 388 21.24 -6.17 22.37
N VAL A 389 21.34 -7.07 23.36
CA VAL A 389 22.01 -8.39 23.29
C VAL A 389 21.56 -9.22 22.08
N GLY A 390 22.51 -9.78 21.34
CA GLY A 390 22.25 -10.79 20.28
C GLY A 390 22.11 -10.29 18.84
N LYS A 391 22.53 -9.06 18.49
CA LYS A 391 22.52 -8.56 17.09
C LYS A 391 23.82 -7.83 16.70
N LYS A 392 24.15 -7.90 15.40
CA LYS A 392 25.30 -7.33 14.63
C LYS A 392 26.32 -6.48 15.41
N LYS A 393 27.63 -6.77 15.24
CA LYS A 393 28.83 -6.06 15.75
C LYS A 393 28.97 -4.56 15.35
N THR A 394 27.89 -3.78 15.42
CA THR A 394 27.87 -2.35 15.05
C THR A 394 27.26 -1.53 16.18
N TYR A 395 27.74 -0.29 16.34
CA TYR A 395 27.27 0.60 17.40
C TYR A 395 25.78 0.98 17.27
N GLY A 396 25.13 1.10 18.42
CA GLY A 396 23.69 1.28 18.57
C GLY A 396 23.22 2.73 18.71
N MET A 397 24.06 3.64 19.20
CA MET A 397 23.68 5.03 19.50
C MET A 397 24.39 6.05 18.60
N PRO A 398 23.67 7.06 18.08
CA PRO A 398 22.21 7.20 18.05
C PRO A 398 21.58 6.30 16.98
N SER A 399 20.27 6.06 17.04
CA SER A 399 19.58 5.27 16.02
C SER A 399 19.47 6.04 14.69
N THR A 400 20.14 5.54 13.64
CA THR A 400 20.10 6.16 12.30
C THR A 400 18.69 6.27 11.74
N HIS A 401 17.88 5.21 11.82
CA HIS A 401 16.51 5.24 11.30
C HIS A 401 15.62 6.24 12.05
N SER A 402 15.79 6.35 13.38
CA SER A 402 15.06 7.32 14.19
C SER A 402 15.48 8.76 13.87
N ALA A 403 16.78 9.01 13.63
CA ALA A 403 17.28 10.31 13.20
C ALA A 403 16.76 10.72 11.82
N SER A 404 16.86 9.82 10.84
CA SER A 404 16.33 10.08 9.49
C SER A 404 14.84 10.38 9.55
N ILE A 405 14.03 9.51 10.18
CA ILE A 405 12.58 9.71 10.17
C ILE A 405 12.14 10.95 10.96
N ALA A 406 12.83 11.30 12.05
CA ALA A 406 12.58 12.54 12.77
C ALA A 406 12.93 13.78 11.94
N TYR A 407 13.96 13.70 11.08
CA TYR A 407 14.25 14.76 10.11
C TYR A 407 13.07 14.95 9.15
N TYR A 408 12.57 13.88 8.52
CA TYR A 408 11.39 13.94 7.64
C TYR A 408 10.16 14.50 8.38
N ALA A 409 9.89 14.01 9.59
CA ALA A 409 8.76 14.40 10.42
C ALA A 409 8.80 15.86 10.90
N THR A 410 9.98 16.49 10.89
CA THR A 410 10.15 17.89 11.29
C THR A 410 10.16 18.81 10.07
N PHE A 411 10.93 18.45 9.04
CA PHE A 411 11.11 19.29 7.85
C PHE A 411 9.81 19.38 7.02
N VAL A 412 9.07 18.28 6.87
CA VAL A 412 7.84 18.26 6.04
C VAL A 412 6.77 19.21 6.61
N PRO A 413 6.41 19.17 7.90
CA PRO A 413 5.47 20.16 8.47
C PRO A 413 5.97 21.60 8.36
N LEU A 414 7.25 21.87 8.60
CA LEU A 414 7.82 23.21 8.44
C LEU A 414 7.71 23.70 6.98
N ALA A 415 7.99 22.83 6.02
CA ALA A 415 7.83 23.14 4.60
C ALA A 415 6.36 23.43 4.25
N CYS A 416 5.42 22.62 4.72
CA CYS A 416 3.99 22.84 4.49
C CYS A 416 3.48 24.17 5.06
N LEU A 417 4.03 24.60 6.21
CA LEU A 417 3.64 25.85 6.88
C LEU A 417 4.25 27.09 6.23
N TYR A 418 5.53 27.04 5.86
CA TYR A 418 6.31 28.26 5.55
C TYR A 418 6.82 28.34 4.11
N LEU A 419 6.83 27.26 3.33
CA LEU A 419 7.30 27.27 1.94
C LEU A 419 6.13 27.29 0.95
N PRO A 420 6.32 27.92 -0.23
CA PRO A 420 5.33 27.86 -1.30
C PRO A 420 5.21 26.44 -1.84
N LEU A 421 3.98 26.03 -2.16
CA LEU A 421 3.71 24.69 -2.68
C LEU A 421 4.14 24.60 -4.15
N HIS A 422 4.85 23.54 -4.52
CA HIS A 422 5.22 23.32 -5.91
C HIS A 422 3.99 22.93 -6.75
N PRO A 423 3.80 23.46 -7.97
CA PRO A 423 2.61 23.19 -8.80
C PRO A 423 2.37 21.69 -9.08
N SER A 424 3.45 20.91 -9.17
CA SER A 424 3.38 19.46 -9.40
C SER A 424 2.89 18.64 -8.20
N VAL A 425 2.70 19.24 -7.02
CA VAL A 425 2.24 18.53 -5.82
C VAL A 425 0.73 18.22 -5.94
N PRO A 426 0.33 16.94 -5.93
CA PRO A 426 -1.08 16.57 -5.99
C PRO A 426 -1.85 17.10 -4.78
N GLY A 427 -2.99 17.73 -5.00
CA GLY A 427 -3.89 18.20 -3.95
C GLY A 427 -3.82 19.71 -3.64
N GLY A 428 -2.78 20.42 -4.09
CA GLY A 428 -2.67 21.87 -3.84
C GLY A 428 -2.64 22.19 -2.34
N GLU A 429 -3.47 23.13 -1.90
CA GLU A 429 -3.53 23.56 -0.49
C GLU A 429 -3.89 22.43 0.50
N THR A 430 -4.65 21.41 0.07
CA THR A 430 -4.98 20.28 0.95
C THR A 430 -3.75 19.42 1.30
N ALA A 431 -2.73 19.41 0.44
CA ALA A 431 -1.49 18.69 0.67
C ALA A 431 -0.74 19.24 1.90
N ARG A 432 -0.90 20.53 2.23
CA ARG A 432 -0.28 21.16 3.41
C ARG A 432 -0.78 20.56 4.72
N VAL A 433 -2.04 20.10 4.74
CA VAL A 433 -2.67 19.52 5.93
C VAL A 433 -2.48 17.99 5.93
N VAL A 434 -2.67 17.35 4.77
CA VAL A 434 -2.59 15.89 4.64
C VAL A 434 -1.18 15.36 4.88
N ALA A 435 -0.14 16.04 4.37
CA ALA A 435 1.23 15.54 4.50
C ALA A 435 1.72 15.45 5.97
N PRO A 436 1.52 16.47 6.83
CA PRO A 436 1.81 16.37 8.27
C PRO A 436 1.02 15.27 8.98
N ILE A 437 -0.28 15.13 8.67
CA ILE A 437 -1.17 14.10 9.25
C ILE A 437 -0.67 12.69 8.94
N ILE A 438 -0.05 12.47 7.79
CA ILE A 438 0.51 11.16 7.41
C ILE A 438 1.92 10.97 7.99
N VAL A 439 2.80 11.95 7.85
CA VAL A 439 4.24 11.78 8.18
C VAL A 439 4.48 11.65 9.68
N LEU A 440 3.72 12.36 10.52
CA LEU A 440 3.92 12.36 11.97
C LEU A 440 3.58 10.99 12.61
N PRO A 441 2.40 10.38 12.40
CA PRO A 441 2.11 9.05 12.92
C PRO A 441 3.05 7.98 12.37
N LEU A 442 3.40 8.06 11.08
CA LEU A 442 4.34 7.13 10.45
C LEU A 442 5.73 7.21 11.10
N ALA A 443 6.20 8.42 11.41
CA ALA A 443 7.47 8.63 12.07
C ALA A 443 7.51 8.05 13.49
N VAL A 444 6.45 8.26 14.26
CA VAL A 444 6.29 7.67 15.60
C VAL A 444 6.29 6.14 15.50
N MET A 445 5.53 5.57 14.57
CA MET A 445 5.47 4.12 14.34
C MET A 445 6.85 3.55 14.00
N ILE A 446 7.60 4.19 13.10
CA ILE A 446 8.95 3.76 12.71
C ILE A 446 9.90 3.86 13.91
N ALA A 447 9.85 4.93 14.71
CA ALA A 447 10.67 5.08 15.90
C ALA A 447 10.39 3.97 16.93
N ILE A 448 9.11 3.71 17.24
CA ILE A 448 8.68 2.62 18.14
C ILE A 448 9.11 1.27 17.59
N SER A 449 9.03 1.05 16.27
CA SER A 449 9.43 -0.21 15.64
C SER A 449 10.88 -0.59 15.94
N ARG A 450 11.78 0.40 16.14
CA ARG A 450 13.20 0.15 16.41
C ARG A 450 13.42 -0.51 17.77
N VAL A 451 12.62 -0.13 18.76
CA VAL A 451 12.63 -0.74 20.09
C VAL A 451 11.84 -2.04 20.07
N ALA A 452 10.64 -2.01 19.46
CA ALA A 452 9.75 -3.15 19.36
C ALA A 452 10.46 -4.37 18.72
N LEU A 453 11.19 -4.18 17.63
CA LEU A 453 11.95 -5.25 16.95
C LEU A 453 13.29 -5.60 17.64
N GLY A 454 13.59 -4.98 18.78
CA GLY A 454 14.82 -5.18 19.54
C GLY A 454 16.07 -4.79 18.77
N HIS A 455 16.01 -3.76 17.92
CA HIS A 455 17.18 -3.25 17.21
C HIS A 455 17.94 -2.20 17.99
N HIS A 456 17.24 -1.48 18.87
CA HIS A 456 17.74 -0.34 19.65
C HIS A 456 17.04 -0.26 21.01
N THR A 457 17.66 0.42 21.98
CA THR A 457 17.00 0.83 23.24
C THR A 457 16.20 2.12 23.05
N TRP A 458 15.32 2.45 24.00
CA TRP A 458 14.61 3.74 24.01
C TRP A 458 15.57 4.94 24.00
N THR A 459 16.64 4.89 24.77
CA THR A 459 17.66 5.94 24.82
C THR A 459 18.32 6.19 23.46
N GLN A 460 18.62 5.11 22.71
CA GLN A 460 19.18 5.20 21.36
C GLN A 460 18.21 5.80 20.35
N VAL A 461 16.93 5.49 20.49
CA VAL A 461 15.87 6.02 19.63
C VAL A 461 15.64 7.50 19.92
N VAL A 462 15.51 7.89 21.19
CA VAL A 462 15.31 9.29 21.62
C VAL A 462 16.49 10.15 21.18
N ALA A 463 17.73 9.71 21.40
CA ALA A 463 18.91 10.45 20.95
C ALA A 463 18.96 10.60 19.42
N GLY A 464 18.53 9.57 18.67
CA GLY A 464 18.37 9.66 17.23
C GLY A 464 17.34 10.71 16.84
N CYS A 465 16.14 10.66 17.43
CA CYS A 465 15.08 11.63 17.16
C CYS A 465 15.52 13.07 17.47
N ALA A 466 16.14 13.30 18.63
CA ALA A 466 16.63 14.63 19.02
C ALA A 466 17.63 15.20 18.01
N PHE A 467 18.60 14.39 17.57
CA PHE A 467 19.54 14.80 16.52
C PHE A 467 18.83 15.09 15.19
N GLY A 468 17.89 14.24 14.78
CA GLY A 468 17.13 14.42 13.55
C GLY A 468 16.32 15.71 13.52
N VAL A 469 15.66 16.04 14.63
CA VAL A 469 14.92 17.31 14.81
C VAL A 469 15.87 18.50 14.71
N ALA A 470 16.97 18.48 15.46
CA ALA A 470 17.95 19.57 15.44
C ALA A 470 18.55 19.79 14.04
N TRP A 471 18.88 18.70 13.36
CA TRP A 471 19.40 18.73 11.98
C TRP A 471 18.36 19.26 10.98
N ALA A 472 17.09 18.87 11.12
CA ALA A 472 16.03 19.39 10.27
C ALA A 472 15.83 20.89 10.46
N CYS A 473 15.80 21.38 11.71
CA CYS A 473 15.70 22.81 11.99
C CYS A 473 16.91 23.57 11.42
N LEU A 474 18.12 23.01 11.50
CA LEU A 474 19.32 23.60 10.90
C LEU A 474 19.20 23.67 9.37
N CYS A 475 18.88 22.55 8.70
CA CYS A 475 18.70 22.55 7.25
C CYS A 475 17.59 23.51 6.81
N PHE A 476 16.48 23.55 7.54
CA PHE A 476 15.36 24.43 7.22
C PHE A 476 15.72 25.91 7.36
N THR A 477 16.43 26.28 8.43
CA THR A 477 16.91 27.65 8.64
C THR A 477 17.96 28.06 7.60
N VAL A 478 18.90 27.17 7.24
CA VAL A 478 19.87 27.42 6.17
C VAL A 478 19.17 27.62 4.82
N TRP A 479 18.17 26.79 4.51
CA TRP A 479 17.36 26.94 3.29
C TRP A 479 16.64 28.28 3.23
N THR A 480 15.94 28.65 4.31
CA THR A 480 15.09 29.85 4.35
C THR A 480 15.86 31.15 4.51
N ARG A 481 17.10 31.14 5.02
CA ARG A 481 17.94 32.34 5.21
C ARG A 481 18.82 32.70 4.01
N GLY A 482 18.56 32.15 2.83
CA GLY A 482 19.18 32.60 1.58
C GLY A 482 19.59 31.49 0.61
N LEU A 483 19.73 30.23 1.06
CA LEU A 483 20.10 29.16 0.13
C LEU A 483 18.99 28.86 -0.89
N ASN A 484 17.73 29.16 -0.54
CA ASN A 484 16.59 29.14 -1.45
C ASN A 484 16.75 30.08 -2.65
N GLU A 485 17.45 31.21 -2.52
CA GLU A 485 17.70 32.15 -3.63
C GLU A 485 18.61 31.51 -4.69
N TYR A 486 19.72 30.91 -4.24
CA TYR A 486 20.60 30.12 -5.11
C TYR A 486 19.87 28.91 -5.71
N GLY A 487 18.97 28.28 -4.95
CA GLY A 487 18.13 27.19 -5.44
C GLY A 487 17.30 27.60 -6.67
N ARG A 488 16.69 28.79 -6.65
CA ARG A 488 15.93 29.32 -7.80
C ARG A 488 16.82 29.57 -9.02
N THR A 489 18.03 30.09 -8.80
CA THR A 489 19.01 30.29 -9.88
C THR A 489 19.39 28.96 -10.52
N VAL A 490 19.60 27.91 -9.71
CA VAL A 490 19.90 26.55 -10.21
C VAL A 490 18.72 25.98 -11.00
N GLU A 491 17.49 26.14 -10.52
CA GLU A 491 16.28 25.72 -11.24
C GLU A 491 16.19 26.41 -12.62
N GLN A 492 16.40 27.73 -12.68
CA GLN A 492 16.40 28.51 -13.93
C GLN A 492 17.44 28.01 -14.94
N TYR A 493 18.69 27.82 -14.51
CA TYR A 493 19.74 27.27 -15.38
C TYR A 493 19.43 25.85 -15.83
N SER A 494 18.84 25.01 -14.97
CA SER A 494 18.47 23.65 -15.34
C SER A 494 17.36 23.61 -16.39
N ASP A 495 16.37 24.50 -16.28
CA ASP A 495 15.30 24.60 -17.27
C ASP A 495 15.80 25.08 -18.63
N GLU A 496 16.77 26.00 -18.64
CA GLU A 496 17.43 26.48 -19.86
C GLU A 496 18.31 25.40 -20.52
N LEU A 497 19.08 24.67 -19.72
CA LEU A 497 20.00 23.65 -20.23
C LEU A 497 19.27 22.44 -20.82
N PHE A 498 18.16 22.03 -20.20
CA PHE A 498 17.44 20.82 -20.59
C PHE A 498 16.15 21.07 -21.38
N GLY A 499 15.81 22.34 -21.66
CA GLY A 499 14.67 22.73 -22.48
C GLY A 499 13.32 22.30 -21.89
N TRP A 500 13.17 22.40 -20.57
CA TRP A 500 12.02 21.86 -19.83
C TRP A 500 10.80 22.78 -19.73
N ARG A 501 10.77 23.88 -20.49
CA ARG A 501 9.62 24.80 -20.53
C ARG A 501 8.42 24.24 -21.27
#